data_AF-A0A353H7B5-F1
#
_entry.id   AF-A0A353H7B5-F1
#
_cell.length_a   1.000
_cell.length_b   1.000
_cell.length_c   1.000
_cell.angle_alpha   90.00
_cell.angle_beta   90.00
_cell.angle_gamma   90.00
#
_symmetry.space_group_name_H-M   'P 1'
#
loop_
_entity.id
_entity.type
_entity.pdbx_description
1 polymer ?
#
loop_
_entity_poly.entity_id
_entity_poly.type
_entity_poly.pdbx_seq_one_letter_code
_entity_poly.pdbx_strand_id
1 'polypeptide(L)' 'MGEIHDYFVCDNCASKDFKVVCNFSMRFHGVNFSDDLIYDELTEEIYQCTNCQKTFTKKQIKKGLDELKRMRKDI' A
#
# COMPACT_ATOMS: atom_id res chain seq x y z
N MET A 1 -3.54 -8.20 32.73
CA MET A 1 -4.33 -8.22 31.47
C MET A 1 -3.33 -8.23 30.34
N GLY A 2 -3.38 -9.24 29.46
CA GLY A 2 -2.42 -9.37 28.37
C GLY A 2 -2.85 -8.51 27.18
N GLU A 3 -1.95 -7.68 26.67
CA GLU A 3 -2.12 -7.05 25.37
C GLU A 3 -1.80 -8.06 24.27
N ILE A 4 -2.67 -8.14 23.26
CA ILE A 4 -2.45 -8.95 22.07
C ILE A 4 -2.02 -8.01 20.95
N HIS A 5 -0.84 -8.27 20.37
CA HIS A 5 -0.28 -7.45 19.30
C HIS A 5 -0.04 -8.32 18.06
N ASP A 6 -0.90 -8.16 17.05
CA ASP A 6 -0.74 -8.79 15.75
C ASP A 6 -0.13 -7.84 14.74
N TYR A 7 0.69 -8.40 13.84
CA TYR A 7 1.30 -7.67 12.74
C TYR A 7 0.63 -8.04 11.43
N PHE A 8 0.50 -7.07 10.53
CA PHE A 8 0.34 -7.40 9.12
C PHE A 8 1.61 -8.10 8.62
N VAL A 9 1.45 -9.24 7.96
CA VAL A 9 2.55 -10.03 7.40
C VAL A 9 2.40 -10.15 5.89
N CYS A 10 3.53 -10.27 5.19
CA CYS A 10 3.55 -10.51 3.77
C CYS A 10 2.85 -11.84 3.47
N ASP A 11 1.83 -11.82 2.62
CA ASP A 11 1.07 -12.99 2.20
C ASP A 11 1.92 -14.02 1.42
N ASN A 12 3.10 -13.64 0.94
CA ASN A 12 4.00 -14.52 0.20
C ASN A 12 5.08 -15.18 1.08
N CYS A 13 5.58 -14.50 2.12
CA CYS A 13 6.73 -15.00 2.89
C CYS A 13 6.61 -14.84 4.40
N ALA A 14 5.44 -14.42 4.90
CA ALA A 14 5.14 -14.19 6.31
C ALA A 14 6.05 -13.18 7.04
N SER A 15 6.93 -12.46 6.32
CA SER A 15 7.72 -11.37 6.91
C SER A 15 6.83 -10.20 7.29
N LYS A 16 7.08 -9.61 8.46
CA LYS A 16 6.41 -8.41 8.97
C LYS A 16 7.11 -7.10 8.61
N ASP A 17 8.29 -7.18 8.00
CA ASP A 17 9.17 -6.03 7.79
C ASP A 17 8.99 -5.46 6.38
N PHE A 18 8.59 -4.19 6.32
CA PHE A 18 8.32 -3.46 5.08
C PHE A 18 9.12 -2.15 5.03
N LYS A 19 9.54 -1.76 3.83
CA LYS A 19 10.07 -0.42 3.55
C LYS A 19 9.08 0.35 2.68
N VAL A 20 9.04 1.67 2.84
CA VAL A 20 8.22 2.56 2.01
C VAL A 20 8.97 2.89 0.72
N VAL A 21 8.27 2.79 -0.40
CA VAL A 21 8.71 3.19 -1.73
C VAL A 21 7.73 4.24 -2.23
N CYS A 22 8.22 5.44 -2.49
CA CYS A 22 7.43 6.52 -3.07
C CYS A 22 7.69 6.58 -4.57
N ASN A 23 6.63 6.48 -5.36
CA ASN A 23 6.68 6.69 -6.80
C ASN A 23 6.18 8.10 -7.09
N PHE A 24 6.90 8.81 -7.95
CA PHE A 24 6.54 10.14 -8.43
C PHE A 24 6.29 10.03 -9.92
N SER A 25 5.09 10.38 -10.36
CA SER A 25 4.71 10.32 -11.77
C SER A 25 3.95 11.56 -12.18
N MET A 26 4.03 11.90 -13.46
CA MET A 26 3.21 12.93 -14.09
C MET A 26 2.24 12.24 -15.04
N ARG A 27 0.95 12.53 -14.89
CA ARG A 27 -0.10 12.06 -15.79
C ARG A 27 -0.47 13.18 -16.74
N PHE A 28 -0.21 12.99 -18.03
CA PHE A 28 -0.54 13.96 -19.06
C PHE A 28 -1.91 13.66 -19.65
N HIS A 29 -2.74 14.70 -19.75
CA HIS A 29 -4.06 14.69 -20.35
C HIS A 29 -4.01 15.51 -21.64
N GLY A 30 -4.10 14.83 -22.78
CA GLY A 30 -4.30 15.50 -24.06
C GLY A 30 -5.72 16.03 -24.17
N VAL A 31 -5.88 17.29 -24.56
CA VAL A 31 -7.19 17.91 -24.81
C VAL A 31 -7.32 18.30 -26.28
N ASN A 32 -8.48 18.03 -26.89
CA ASN A 32 -8.70 18.11 -28.34
C ASN A 32 -8.66 19.53 -28.96
N PHE A 33 -8.33 20.59 -28.19
CA PHE A 33 -8.46 21.98 -28.65
C PHE A 33 -7.29 22.91 -28.27
N SER A 34 -6.16 22.39 -27.76
CA SER A 34 -4.91 23.16 -27.57
C SER A 34 -3.69 22.26 -27.77
N ASP A 35 -2.58 22.82 -28.23
CA ASP A 35 -1.25 22.20 -28.17
C ASP A 35 -0.70 22.08 -26.72
N ASP A 36 -1.43 22.62 -25.73
CA ASP A 36 -1.07 22.52 -24.32
C ASP A 36 -1.47 21.18 -23.69
N LEU A 37 -0.49 20.52 -23.06
CA LEU A 37 -0.71 19.34 -22.21
C LEU A 37 -1.10 19.76 -20.79
N ILE A 38 -2.29 19.33 -20.34
CA ILE A 38 -2.64 19.40 -18.91
C ILE A 38 -1.93 18.24 -18.22
N TYR A 39 -1.35 18.47 -17.04
CA TYR A 39 -0.69 17.41 -16.28
C TYR A 39 -1.10 17.42 -14.82
N ASP A 40 -1.17 16.23 -14.24
CA ASP A 40 -1.33 15.99 -12.81
C ASP A 40 -0.06 15.35 -12.25
N GLU A 41 0.48 15.92 -11.18
CA GLU A 41 1.53 15.26 -10.39
C GLU A 41 0.89 14.24 -9.45
N LEU A 42 1.40 13.01 -9.47
CA LEU A 42 0.92 11.90 -8.66
C LEU A 42 2.08 11.35 -7.83
N THR A 43 1.91 11.39 -6.51
CA THR A 43 2.77 10.69 -5.56
C THR A 43 2.04 9.46 -5.03
N GLU A 44 2.60 8.28 -5.27
CA GLU A 44 2.05 7.00 -4.80
C GLU A 44 2.97 6.36 -3.76
N GLU A 45 2.40 6.03 -2.60
CA GLU A 45 3.10 5.33 -1.51
C GLU A 45 2.83 3.82 -1.59
N ILE A 46 3.91 3.04 -1.73
CA ILE A 46 3.90 1.59 -1.82
C ILE A 46 4.76 1.00 -0.69
N TYR A 47 4.29 -0.08 -0.08
CA TYR A 47 4.97 -0.81 0.98
C TYR A 47 5.61 -2.07 0.37
N GLN A 48 6.93 -2.14 0.33
CA GLN A 48 7.67 -3.29 -0.19
C GLN A 48 8.14 -4.19 0.95
N CYS A 49 7.81 -5.49 0.88
CA CYS A 49 8.36 -6.48 1.79
C CYS A 49 9.88 -6.53 1.65
N THR A 50 10.59 -6.43 2.78
CA THR A 50 12.06 -6.44 2.80
C THR A 50 12.66 -7.81 2.45
N ASN A 51 11.89 -8.90 2.59
CA ASN A 51 12.36 -10.26 2.34
C ASN A 51 12.14 -10.72 0.88
N CYS A 52 10.89 -10.67 0.39
CA CYS A 52 10.54 -11.16 -0.96
C CYS A 52 10.31 -10.05 -2.00
N GLN A 53 10.45 -8.78 -1.63
CA GLN A 53 10.27 -7.61 -2.50
C GLN A 53 8.85 -7.41 -3.06
N LYS A 54 7.88 -8.23 -2.66
CA LYS A 54 6.47 -8.04 -3.01
C LYS A 54 5.96 -6.70 -2.47
N THR A 55 5.18 -6.00 -3.27
CA THR A 55 4.68 -4.66 -2.99
C THR A 55 3.20 -4.66 -2.60
N PHE A 56 2.82 -3.74 -1.73
CA PHE A 56 1.47 -3.57 -1.22
C PHE A 56 1.10 -2.09 -1.22
N THR A 57 -0.13 -1.77 -1.61
CA THR A 57 -0.67 -0.42 -1.47
C THR A 57 -1.15 -0.18 -0.04
N LYS A 58 -1.24 1.09 0.35
CA LYS A 58 -1.87 1.48 1.63
C LYS A 58 -3.26 0.88 1.83
N LYS A 59 -4.05 0.76 0.75
CA LYS A 59 -5.38 0.11 0.77
C LYS A 59 -5.30 -1.37 1.12
N GLN A 60 -4.31 -2.10 0.58
CA GLN A 60 -4.11 -3.52 0.88
C GLN A 60 -3.66 -3.75 2.32
N ILE A 61 -2.70 -2.95 2.82
CA ILE A 61 -2.27 -3.01 4.23
C ILE A 61 -3.47 -2.76 5.17
N LYS A 62 -4.25 -1.71 4.91
CA LYS A 62 -5.44 -1.38 5.70
C LYS A 62 -6.45 -2.52 5.71
N LYS A 63 -6.72 -3.13 4.54
CA LYS A 63 -7.62 -4.27 4.42
C LYS A 63 -7.14 -5.46 5.26
N GLY A 64 -5.85 -5.79 5.22
CA GLY A 64 -5.29 -6.87 6.03
C GLY A 64 -5.38 -6.61 7.53
N LEU A 65 -5.16 -5.37 7.97
CA LEU A 65 -5.36 -4.99 9.39
C LEU A 65 -6.82 -5.07 9.81
N ASP A 66 -7.76 -4.69 8.93
CA ASP A 66 -9.20 -4.84 9.18
C ASP A 66 -9.61 -6.32 9.31
N GLU A 67 -8.97 -7.22 8.55
CA GLU A 67 -9.18 -8.67 8.65
C GLU A 67 -8.65 -9.22 9.98
N LEU A 68 -7.44 -8.83 10.41
CA LEU A 68 -6.90 -9.20 11.74
C LEU A 68 -7.83 -8.76 12.88
N LYS A 69 -8.38 -7.54 12.78
CA LYS A 69 -9.35 -7.01 13.75
C LYS A 69 -10.63 -7.84 13.80
N ARG A 70 -11.12 -8.34 12.66
CA ARG A 70 -12.31 -9.20 12.62
C ARG A 70 -12.03 -10.55 13.26
N MET A 71 -10.91 -11.20 12.91
CA MET A 71 -10.50 -12.47 13.50
C MET A 71 -10.42 -12.43 15.02
N ARG A 72 -10.00 -11.31 15.62
CA ARG A 72 -9.97 -11.13 17.08
C ARG A 72 -11.31 -10.82 17.73
N LYS A 73 -12.30 -10.32 16.98
CA LYS A 73 -13.66 -10.07 17.49
C LYS A 73 -14.53 -11.32 17.52
N ASP A 74 -14.22 -12.30 16.68
CA ASP A 74 -14.91 -13.58 16.61
C ASP A 74 -14.31 -14.65 17.57
N ILE A 75 -13.35 -14.28 18.43
CA ILE A 75 -12.71 -15.14 19.44
C ILE A 75 -13.25 -14.84 20.84
#